data_AF-A0A330L417-F1
#
_entry.id   AF-A0A330L417-F1
#
_cell.length_a   1.000
_cell.length_b   1.000
_cell.length_c   1.000
_cell.angle_alpha   90.00
_cell.angle_beta   90.00
_cell.angle_gamma   90.00
#
_symmetry.space_group_name_H-M   'P 1'
#
loop_
_entity.id
_entity.type
_entity.pdbx_description
1 polymer ?
#
loop_
_entity_poly.entity_id
_entity_poly.type
_entity_poly.pdbx_seq_one_letter_code
_entity_poly.pdbx_strand_id
1 'polypeptide(L)'
;MALKKGDFIDEQARHPHACGLIVKVMGGGEGFEKIVCCDHDLTEQDVVAEMGSPAGRKRGALPSAVVLDEKKLYPDSCGLRVMIMDGGAGFKEIRCCGHSLTISSMRELKFGQMRAPEPEQTGQAGTA
;
A
#
# COMPACT_ATOMS: atom_id res chain seq x y z
N MET A 1 11.36 13.46 9.80
CA MET A 1 11.07 12.72 11.04
C MET A 1 10.53 11.35 10.65
N ALA A 2 10.73 10.34 11.51
CA ALA A 2 10.29 8.98 11.21
C ALA A 2 8.76 8.83 11.31
N LEU A 3 8.17 8.04 10.41
CA LEU A 3 6.78 7.57 10.58
C LEU A 3 6.69 6.70 11.84
N LYS A 4 5.62 6.85 12.62
CA LYS A 4 5.33 5.99 13.76
C LYS A 4 4.34 4.91 13.38
N LYS A 5 4.45 3.77 14.07
CA LYS A 5 3.45 2.72 13.99
C LYS A 5 2.09 3.26 14.43
N GLY A 6 1.09 3.08 13.58
CA GLY A 6 -0.28 3.55 13.82
C GLY A 6 -0.60 4.86 13.13
N ASP A 7 0.38 5.56 12.57
CA ASP A 7 0.14 6.77 11.77
C ASP A 7 -0.65 6.44 10.51
N PHE A 8 -1.45 7.38 10.04
CA PHE A 8 -2.17 7.30 8.77
C PHE A 8 -1.69 8.41 7.87
N ILE A 9 -1.36 8.12 6.62
CA ILE A 9 -1.08 9.11 5.60
C ILE A 9 -2.34 9.22 4.77
N ASP A 10 -2.99 10.39 4.81
CA ASP A 10 -4.21 10.65 4.05
C ASP A 10 -3.95 11.76 3.03
N GLU A 11 -3.96 11.40 1.75
CA GLU A 11 -3.84 12.36 0.66
C GLU A 11 -4.97 13.38 0.67
N GLN A 12 -6.18 12.98 1.07
CA GLN A 12 -7.34 13.86 1.08
C GLN A 12 -7.20 14.99 2.12
N ALA A 13 -6.34 14.79 3.14
CA ALA A 13 -6.07 15.80 4.16
C ALA A 13 -5.40 17.06 3.56
N ARG A 14 -4.51 16.89 2.58
CA ARG A 14 -3.84 18.00 1.88
C ARG A 14 -4.43 18.26 0.49
N HIS A 15 -4.87 17.22 -0.20
CA HIS A 15 -5.35 17.24 -1.58
C HIS A 15 -6.73 16.57 -1.71
N PRO A 16 -7.81 17.26 -1.31
CA PRO A 16 -9.17 16.70 -1.35
C PRO A 16 -9.69 16.40 -2.76
N HIS A 17 -9.02 16.92 -3.80
CA HIS A 17 -9.37 16.70 -5.21
C HIS A 17 -8.65 15.50 -5.86
N ALA A 18 -7.72 14.84 -5.15
CA ALA A 18 -6.86 13.79 -5.69
C ALA A 18 -7.47 12.38 -5.59
N CYS A 19 -6.62 11.33 -5.60
CA CYS A 19 -7.03 9.92 -5.53
C CYS A 19 -7.86 9.64 -4.26
N GLY A 20 -7.50 10.34 -3.17
CA GLY A 20 -7.93 10.02 -1.81
C GLY A 20 -7.21 8.78 -1.29
N LEU A 21 -5.92 8.63 -1.62
CA LEU A 21 -5.10 7.53 -1.10
C LEU A 21 -4.97 7.66 0.42
N ILE A 22 -5.29 6.56 1.12
CA ILE A 22 -5.02 6.47 2.55
C ILE A 22 -4.25 5.21 2.92
N VAL A 23 -3.14 5.43 3.63
CA VAL A 23 -2.17 4.40 3.97
C VAL A 23 -1.94 4.41 5.47
N LYS A 24 -2.05 3.25 6.11
CA LYS A 24 -1.79 3.06 7.54
C LYS A 24 -0.41 2.48 7.77
N VAL A 25 0.40 3.12 8.58
CA VAL A 25 1.72 2.64 8.97
C VAL A 25 1.55 1.51 10.00
N MET A 26 1.96 0.30 9.61
CA MET A 26 1.94 -0.89 10.48
C MET A 26 3.22 -1.03 11.30
N GLY A 27 4.32 -0.45 10.84
CA GLY A 27 5.61 -0.45 11.54
C GLY A 27 6.74 -0.01 10.62
N GLY A 28 7.91 0.28 11.21
CA GLY A 28 9.04 0.85 10.47
C GLY A 28 8.75 2.26 9.94
N GLY A 29 9.62 2.73 9.04
CA GLY A 29 9.49 4.07 8.44
C GLY A 29 10.41 5.13 9.04
N GLU A 30 11.52 4.72 9.66
CA GLU A 30 12.59 5.63 10.07
C GLU A 30 13.25 6.34 8.88
N GLY A 31 13.26 5.70 7.70
CA GLY A 31 13.79 6.26 6.47
C GLY A 31 12.73 6.63 5.43
N PHE A 32 11.47 6.78 5.84
CA PHE A 32 10.41 7.16 4.92
C PHE A 32 10.67 8.56 4.35
N GLU A 33 10.67 8.68 3.02
CA GLU A 33 10.87 9.96 2.36
C GLU A 33 9.55 10.53 1.86
N LYS A 34 8.85 9.79 0.99
CA LYS A 34 7.60 10.23 0.36
C LYS A 34 6.84 9.12 -0.37
N ILE A 35 5.56 9.32 -0.60
CA ILE A 35 4.68 8.49 -1.45
C ILE A 35 4.21 9.35 -2.63
N VAL A 36 4.24 8.79 -3.83
CA VAL A 36 3.77 9.48 -5.04
C VAL A 36 2.39 8.92 -5.44
N CYS A 37 1.31 9.71 -5.33
CA CYS A 37 -0.02 9.40 -5.89
C CYS A 37 -0.46 10.53 -6.83
N CYS A 38 -0.91 10.22 -8.05
CA CYS A 38 -1.42 11.25 -8.99
C CYS A 38 -0.48 12.45 -9.19
N ASP A 39 0.85 12.23 -9.17
CA ASP A 39 1.88 13.29 -9.26
C ASP A 39 1.94 14.24 -8.03
N HIS A 40 1.30 13.84 -6.93
CA HIS A 40 1.45 14.45 -5.61
C HIS A 40 2.41 13.64 -4.74
N ASP A 41 3.38 14.36 -4.15
CA ASP A 41 4.32 13.83 -3.17
C ASP A 41 3.72 13.98 -1.76
N LEU A 42 3.30 12.85 -1.18
CA LEU A 42 2.84 12.74 0.19
C LEU A 42 4.02 12.45 1.11
N THR A 43 4.17 13.25 2.14
CA THR A 43 5.31 13.18 3.07
C THR A 43 4.80 12.96 4.49
N GLU A 44 5.72 12.98 5.46
CA GLU A 44 5.38 12.98 6.89
C GLU A 44 4.43 14.12 7.32
N GLN A 45 4.32 15.19 6.53
CA GLN A 45 3.39 16.30 6.81
C GLN A 45 1.92 15.95 6.53
N ASP A 46 1.70 14.90 5.74
CA ASP A 46 0.37 14.40 5.36
C ASP A 46 -0.09 13.27 6.31
N VAL A 47 0.66 13.07 7.41
CA VAL A 47 0.33 12.15 8.47
C VAL A 47 -0.78 12.73 9.33
N VAL A 48 -1.87 11.99 9.42
CA VAL A 48 -3.03 12.23 10.28
C VAL A 48 -3.10 11.15 11.36
N ALA A 49 -3.56 11.55 12.54
CA ALA A 49 -3.71 10.64 13.68
C ALA A 49 -4.86 9.64 13.48
N GLU A 50 -5.87 10.02 12.70
CA GLU A 50 -7.06 9.19 12.44
C GLU A 50 -7.48 9.27 10.97
N MET A 51 -8.03 8.17 10.48
CA MET A 51 -8.59 8.05 9.14
C MET A 51 -9.83 8.93 9.01
N GLY A 52 -9.78 9.92 8.12
CA GLY A 52 -10.95 10.70 7.73
C GLY A 52 -12.02 9.86 7.03
N SER A 53 -13.18 10.47 6.81
CA SER A 53 -14.32 9.82 6.14
C SER A 53 -13.93 9.24 4.76
N PRO A 54 -14.31 7.98 4.45
CA PRO A 54 -14.06 7.37 3.14
C PRO A 54 -14.91 7.95 2.00
N ALA A 55 -15.82 8.86 2.30
CA ALA A 55 -16.72 9.48 1.32
C ALA A 55 -15.91 10.32 0.31
N GLY A 56 -15.85 9.86 -0.95
CA GLY A 56 -15.20 10.54 -2.07
C GLY A 56 -13.89 9.91 -2.55
N ARG A 57 -13.37 8.86 -1.88
CA ARG A 57 -12.14 8.18 -2.29
C ARG A 57 -12.34 7.38 -3.58
N LYS A 58 -11.50 7.60 -4.58
CA LYS A 58 -11.53 6.84 -5.83
C LYS A 58 -10.76 5.54 -5.62
N ARG A 59 -11.49 4.46 -5.37
CA ARG A 59 -10.95 3.11 -5.33
C ARG A 59 -10.36 2.75 -6.69
N GLY A 60 -9.05 2.53 -6.71
CA GLY A 60 -8.29 2.17 -7.90
C GLY A 60 -8.34 0.68 -8.23
N ALA A 61 -7.43 0.26 -9.13
CA ALA A 61 -7.10 -1.15 -9.34
C ALA A 61 -6.42 -1.81 -8.12
N LEU A 62 -6.10 -1.03 -7.09
CA LEU A 62 -5.57 -1.53 -5.83
C LEU A 62 -6.71 -2.04 -4.94
N PRO A 63 -6.72 -3.33 -4.58
CA PRO A 63 -7.67 -3.82 -3.59
C PRO A 63 -7.40 -3.17 -2.24
N SER A 64 -8.46 -2.90 -1.48
CA SER A 64 -8.38 -2.43 -0.10
C SER A 64 -7.65 -3.46 0.78
N ALA A 65 -6.94 -2.98 1.81
CA ALA A 65 -6.20 -3.79 2.79
C ALA A 65 -4.96 -4.52 2.26
N VAL A 66 -4.22 -3.94 1.30
CA VAL A 66 -2.92 -4.50 0.92
C VAL A 66 -1.82 -3.98 1.81
N VAL A 67 -0.99 -4.89 2.32
CA VAL A 67 0.21 -4.58 3.09
C VAL A 67 1.43 -4.56 2.17
N LEU A 68 2.10 -3.42 2.14
CA LEU A 68 3.43 -3.24 1.58
C LEU A 68 4.43 -3.40 2.72
N ASP A 69 5.34 -4.34 2.56
CA ASP A 69 6.38 -4.62 3.54
C ASP A 69 7.71 -4.59 2.81
N GLU A 70 8.44 -3.51 3.04
CA GLU A 70 9.73 -3.30 2.42
C GLU A 70 10.74 -4.35 2.86
N LYS A 71 10.69 -4.80 4.11
CA LYS A 71 11.61 -5.82 4.64
C LYS A 71 11.49 -7.13 3.87
N LYS A 72 10.31 -7.44 3.32
CA LYS A 72 10.12 -8.63 2.48
C LYS A 72 10.81 -8.53 1.12
N LEU A 73 10.92 -7.33 0.54
CA LEU A 73 11.58 -7.11 -0.74
C LEU A 73 13.07 -6.84 -0.56
N TYR A 74 13.40 -6.09 0.48
CA TYR A 74 14.74 -5.61 0.81
C TYR A 74 14.99 -5.89 2.30
N PRO A 75 15.60 -7.03 2.64
CA PRO A 75 15.85 -7.42 4.04
C PRO A 75 16.81 -6.49 4.79
N ASP A 76 17.56 -5.65 4.05
CA ASP A 76 18.54 -4.69 4.58
C ASP A 76 17.96 -3.27 4.80
N SER A 77 16.67 -3.05 4.50
CA SER A 77 16.07 -1.70 4.54
C SER A 77 15.54 -1.28 5.91
N CYS A 78 15.03 -0.03 5.97
CA CYS A 78 14.33 0.61 7.09
C CYS A 78 13.19 -0.25 7.69
N GLY A 79 12.73 -1.28 6.98
CA GLY A 79 11.68 -2.18 7.42
C GLY A 79 10.31 -1.52 7.37
N LEU A 80 10.12 -0.59 6.42
CA LEU A 80 8.86 0.13 6.25
C LEU A 80 7.73 -0.86 5.94
N ARG A 81 6.72 -0.85 6.81
CA ARG A 81 5.52 -1.65 6.65
C ARG A 81 4.30 -0.76 6.70
N VAL A 82 3.61 -0.66 5.58
CA VAL A 82 2.43 0.19 5.41
C VAL A 82 1.30 -0.61 4.79
N MET A 83 0.06 -0.23 5.10
CA MET A 83 -1.14 -0.91 4.65
C MET A 83 -2.02 0.09 3.93
N ILE A 84 -2.30 -0.13 2.65
CA ILE A 84 -3.24 0.69 1.90
C ILE A 84 -4.63 0.34 2.40
N MET A 85 -5.28 1.30 3.07
CA MET A 85 -6.60 1.11 3.63
C MET A 85 -7.67 1.34 2.56
N ASP A 86 -7.55 2.45 1.81
CA ASP A 86 -8.49 2.79 0.75
C ASP A 86 -7.88 3.76 -0.28
N GLY A 87 -8.59 4.02 -1.38
CA GLY A 87 -8.11 4.88 -2.48
C GLY A 87 -7.04 4.26 -3.37
N GLY A 88 -6.08 5.07 -3.80
CA GLY A 88 -4.91 4.60 -4.57
C GLY A 88 -5.13 4.39 -6.07
N ALA A 89 -6.17 4.97 -6.67
CA ALA A 89 -6.32 4.98 -8.14
C ALA A 89 -5.10 5.49 -8.90
N GLY A 90 -4.35 6.42 -8.31
CA GLY A 90 -3.14 6.98 -8.91
C GLY A 90 -1.84 6.66 -8.17
N PHE A 91 -1.83 5.66 -7.28
CA PHE A 91 -0.61 5.33 -6.55
C PHE A 91 0.48 4.85 -7.52
N LYS A 92 1.65 5.48 -7.47
CA LYS A 92 2.80 5.17 -8.31
C LYS A 92 3.86 4.39 -7.53
N GLU A 93 4.44 5.02 -6.51
CA GLU A 93 5.56 4.46 -5.74
C GLU A 93 5.67 5.07 -4.33
N ILE A 94 6.36 4.36 -3.43
CA ILE A 94 6.79 4.85 -2.12
C ILE A 94 8.31 4.84 -2.09
N ARG A 95 8.93 5.89 -1.57
CA ARG A 95 10.38 5.97 -1.35
C ARG A 95 10.71 5.88 0.14
N CYS A 96 11.52 4.88 0.51
CA CYS A 96 12.15 4.78 1.84
C CYS A 96 13.59 4.31 1.68
N CYS A 97 14.52 5.02 2.35
CA CYS A 97 15.96 4.74 2.28
C CYS A 97 16.51 4.55 0.85
N GLY A 98 16.02 5.32 -0.13
CA GLY A 98 16.44 5.17 -1.53
C GLY A 98 15.87 3.96 -2.28
N HIS A 99 15.01 3.15 -1.66
CA HIS A 99 14.26 2.09 -2.31
C HIS A 99 12.87 2.56 -2.74
N SER A 100 12.44 2.13 -3.93
CA SER A 100 11.15 2.49 -4.53
C SER A 100 10.20 1.30 -4.49
N LEU A 101 9.21 1.35 -3.61
CA LEU A 101 8.18 0.33 -3.45
C LEU A 101 6.99 0.66 -4.37
N THR A 102 6.76 -0.16 -5.38
CA THR A 102 5.69 0.06 -6.36
C THR A 102 4.60 -1.01 -6.27
N ILE A 103 3.51 -0.83 -7.00
CA ILE A 103 2.49 -1.87 -7.20
C ILE A 103 3.09 -3.14 -7.82
N SER A 104 4.12 -3.01 -8.67
CA SER A 104 4.80 -4.18 -9.25
C SER A 104 5.50 -4.99 -8.17
N SER A 105 6.18 -4.31 -7.24
CA SER A 105 6.79 -4.94 -6.05
C SER A 105 5.73 -5.57 -5.14
N MET A 106 4.51 -4.99 -5.09
CA MET A 106 3.36 -5.58 -4.41
C MET A 106 2.87 -6.88 -5.07
N ARG A 107 2.88 -6.96 -6.41
CA ARG A 107 2.49 -8.18 -7.13
C ARG A 107 3.43 -9.33 -6.77
N GLU A 108 4.74 -9.11 -6.70
CA GLU A 108 5.71 -10.12 -6.22
C GLU A 108 5.45 -10.57 -4.78
N LEU A 109 5.17 -9.62 -3.88
CA LEU A 109 4.81 -9.89 -2.47
C LEU A 109 3.50 -10.70 -2.33
N LYS A 110 2.51 -10.40 -3.18
CA LYS A 110 1.25 -11.16 -3.26
C LYS A 110 1.46 -12.55 -3.85
N PHE A 111 2.34 -12.70 -4.85
CA PHE A 111 2.72 -14.00 -5.38
C PHE A 111 3.39 -14.87 -4.30
N GLY A 112 4.18 -14.28 -3.40
CA GLY A 112 4.76 -14.99 -2.25
C GLY A 112 3.77 -15.41 -1.16
N GLN A 113 2.59 -14.76 -1.06
CA GLN A 113 1.52 -15.14 -0.13
C GLN A 113 0.38 -15.93 -0.78
N MET A 114 0.33 -16.00 -2.12
CA MET A 114 -0.51 -16.94 -2.86
C MET A 114 0.31 -18.18 -3.25
N ARG A 115 0.87 -18.87 -2.26
CA ARG A 115 1.08 -20.31 -2.41
C ARG A 115 -0.30 -20.96 -2.32
N ALA A 116 -0.95 -21.04 -3.49
CA ALA A 116 -2.03 -21.93 -3.91
C ALA A 116 -3.19 -22.20 -2.92
N PRO A 117 -4.46 -21.87 -3.26
CA PRO A 117 -5.41 -22.96 -3.36
C PRO A 117 -4.93 -23.86 -4.50
N GLU A 118 -4.66 -25.12 -4.20
CA GLU A 118 -4.56 -26.15 -5.24
C GLU A 118 -5.75 -25.95 -6.19
N PRO A 119 -5.56 -25.94 -7.52
CA PRO A 119 -6.70 -25.92 -8.41
C PRO A 119 -7.52 -27.16 -8.09
N GLU A 120 -8.68 -26.95 -7.48
CA GLU A 120 -9.73 -27.94 -7.40
C GLU A 120 -10.01 -28.33 -8.86
N GLN A 121 -9.46 -29.48 -9.27
CA GLN A 121 -9.79 -30.10 -10.55
C GLN A 121 -11.24 -30.58 -10.42
N THR A 122 -12.20 -29.66 -10.55
CA THR A 122 -13.55 -30.01 -10.96
C THR A 122 -13.44 -30.52 -12.39
N GLY A 123 -13.43 -31.84 -12.56
CA GLY A 123 -13.27 -32.42 -13.88
C GLY A 123 -13.36 -33.93 -13.90
N GLN A 124 -14.48 -34.49 -13.47
CA GLN A 124 -15.03 -35.70 -14.10
C GLN A 124 -16.54 -35.80 -13.81
N ALA A 125 -17.32 -35.16 -14.67
CA ALA A 125 -18.66 -35.59 -15.00
C ALA A 125 -18.61 -36.26 -16.38
N GLY A 126 -19.17 -37.48 -16.49
CA GLY A 126 -19.40 -38.21 -17.75
C GLY A 126 -18.86 -39.65 -17.70
N THR A 127 -19.65 -40.64 -17.26
CA THR A 127 -20.50 -41.54 -18.10
C THR A 127 -19.75 -42.39 -19.12
N ALA A 128 -19.63 -43.69 -18.82
CA ALA A 128 -19.90 -44.83 -19.72
C ALA A 128 -20.04 -46.11 -18.86
#